data_AF-A0A226EVI5-F1
#
_entry.id   AF-A0A226EVI5-F1
#
_cell.length_a   1.000
_cell.length_b   1.000
_cell.length_c   1.000
_cell.angle_alpha   90.00
_cell.angle_beta   90.00
_cell.angle_gamma   90.00
#
_symmetry.space_group_name_H-M   'P 1'
#
loop_
_entity.id
_entity.type
_entity.pdbx_description
1 polymer ?
#
loop_
_entity_poly.entity_id
_entity_poly.type
_entity_poly.pdbx_seq_one_letter_code
_entity_poly.pdbx_strand_id
1 'polypeptide(L)'
;MVVTPLMWKSLDNFTIYFGYMWPCPFEWDRKNQKFQFTPFSKKLIPWVGALISASMVSLLCILLVLGQIYGRIFLPIVPLILSVMNVLFATFVSFEFATLFYTQHFAIGFNFLKGMEAEMTEGTISTNREKSPPKFDMLGTALNNIVLTYSTFPFTLIGFGLYAELDPVFLTLEHFPSSPHPLISTSAWKYILLLPLRILVNTPSAMQTSRILALAICTCAVALHLILGVISALNRSPISLNLARARLNLTHYTHLNVIMAMFYDTFSCGLALTLSAGFVICVGFNFVTIKLYRIIPMPLFAFYPMGAVLVSVVIAVVLPIVIEVYESSKPLGEKWELQLASSVKMEEVKWIRKRIRSIRPLKVFAGLFGTNFFFLEMATKGSYYASIVDYTISALLSINI
;
A
#
# COMPACT_ATOMS: atom_id res chain seq x y z
N MET A 1 -11.72 6.80 -16.25
CA MET A 1 -12.23 5.60 -15.54
C MET A 1 -13.05 6.08 -14.35
N VAL A 2 -14.10 5.39 -13.93
CA VAL A 2 -14.90 5.81 -12.75
C VAL A 2 -14.68 4.78 -11.65
N VAL A 3 -14.60 5.21 -10.39
CA VAL A 3 -14.53 4.26 -9.26
C VAL A 3 -15.78 3.40 -9.26
N THR A 4 -15.59 2.08 -9.30
CA THR A 4 -16.70 1.16 -9.40
C THR A 4 -17.37 0.95 -8.03
N PRO A 5 -18.65 0.51 -8.00
CA PRO A 5 -19.31 0.17 -6.75
C PRO A 5 -18.58 -0.91 -5.93
N LEU A 6 -17.90 -1.86 -6.59
CA LEU A 6 -17.15 -2.92 -5.90
C LEU A 6 -15.88 -2.39 -5.23
N MET A 7 -15.23 -1.37 -5.80
CA MET A 7 -14.10 -0.69 -5.15
C MET A 7 -14.54 0.06 -3.88
N TRP A 8 -15.69 0.73 -3.88
CA TRP A 8 -16.24 1.31 -2.65
C TRP A 8 -16.60 0.22 -1.63
N LYS A 9 -17.17 -0.89 -2.12
CA LYS A 9 -17.48 -2.04 -1.28
C LYS A 9 -16.26 -2.65 -0.60
N SER A 10 -15.05 -2.59 -1.19
CA SER A 10 -13.85 -3.08 -0.52
C SER A 10 -13.48 -2.24 0.70
N LEU A 11 -13.70 -0.92 0.67
CA LEU A 11 -13.52 -0.06 1.86
C LEU A 11 -14.58 -0.33 2.93
N ASP A 12 -15.84 -0.57 2.53
CA ASP A 12 -16.89 -0.97 3.46
C ASP A 12 -16.61 -2.32 4.12
N ASN A 13 -16.19 -3.29 3.31
CA ASN A 13 -15.79 -4.61 3.78
C ASN A 13 -14.56 -4.52 4.68
N PHE A 14 -13.62 -3.60 4.43
CA PHE A 14 -12.50 -3.35 5.33
C PHE A 14 -12.99 -2.96 6.73
N THR A 15 -13.90 -1.98 6.84
CA THR A 15 -14.46 -1.56 8.14
C THR A 15 -15.23 -2.70 8.82
N ILE A 16 -15.95 -3.54 8.07
CA ILE A 16 -16.68 -4.69 8.63
C ILE A 16 -15.70 -5.75 9.13
N TYR A 17 -14.78 -6.20 8.27
CA TYR A 17 -13.89 -7.31 8.58
C TYR A 17 -12.87 -6.95 9.64
N PHE A 18 -12.40 -5.70 9.74
CA PHE A 18 -11.49 -5.26 10.80
C PHE A 18 -12.20 -4.56 11.97
N GLY A 19 -13.55 -4.54 11.99
CA GLY A 19 -14.33 -3.87 13.04
C GLY A 19 -14.21 -4.50 14.43
N TYR A 20 -13.67 -5.71 14.52
CA TYR A 20 -13.35 -6.38 15.79
C TYR A 20 -12.03 -5.90 16.42
N MET A 21 -11.23 -5.11 15.67
CA MET A 21 -9.97 -4.55 16.15
C MET A 21 -10.19 -3.22 16.91
N TRP A 22 -9.10 -2.72 17.52
CA TRP A 22 -9.09 -1.42 18.17
C TRP A 22 -9.29 -0.25 17.19
N PRO A 23 -9.85 0.88 17.66
CA PRO A 23 -9.97 2.08 16.86
C PRO A 23 -8.63 2.59 16.34
N CYS A 24 -8.60 3.12 15.13
CA CYS A 24 -7.44 3.67 14.44
C CYS A 24 -7.57 5.21 14.32
N PRO A 25 -6.46 5.97 14.33
CA PRO A 25 -6.50 7.41 14.01
C PRO A 25 -7.06 7.70 12.60
N PHE A 26 -7.02 6.73 11.69
CA PHE A 26 -7.51 6.84 10.33
C PHE A 26 -8.48 5.70 10.02
N GLU A 27 -9.76 6.04 9.84
CA GLU A 27 -10.83 5.06 9.65
C GLU A 27 -11.74 5.45 8.49
N TRP A 28 -12.25 4.43 7.78
CA TRP A 28 -13.29 4.60 6.79
C TRP A 28 -14.66 4.57 7.46
N ASP A 29 -15.38 5.70 7.43
CA ASP A 29 -16.76 5.76 7.88
C ASP A 29 -17.69 5.29 6.75
N ARG A 30 -18.15 4.05 6.90
CA ARG A 30 -19.10 3.39 6.01
C ARG A 30 -20.42 4.17 5.83
N LYS A 31 -20.90 4.88 6.85
CA LYS A 31 -22.19 5.59 6.78
C LYS A 31 -22.10 6.82 5.89
N ASN A 32 -21.06 7.63 6.09
CA ASN A 32 -20.85 8.84 5.31
C ASN A 32 -20.01 8.61 4.05
N GLN A 33 -19.44 7.41 3.89
CA GLN A 33 -18.51 7.05 2.83
C GLN A 33 -17.35 8.07 2.74
N LYS A 34 -16.74 8.37 3.88
CA LYS A 34 -15.66 9.35 4.03
C LYS A 34 -14.60 8.81 4.97
N PHE A 35 -13.34 9.21 4.76
CA PHE A 35 -12.32 8.99 5.77
C PHE A 35 -12.50 9.98 6.92
N GLN A 36 -12.45 9.46 8.14
CA GLN A 36 -12.47 10.24 9.36
C GLN A 36 -11.10 10.16 10.03
N PHE A 37 -10.67 11.29 10.57
CA PHE A 37 -9.49 11.39 11.41
C PHE A 37 -9.94 11.45 12.87
N THR A 38 -9.48 10.49 13.66
CA THR A 38 -9.71 10.48 15.11
C THR A 38 -8.47 11.05 15.80
N PRO A 39 -8.56 12.22 16.46
CA PRO A 39 -7.43 12.80 17.17
C PRO A 39 -6.99 11.90 18.34
N PHE A 40 -5.75 12.08 18.78
CA PHE A 40 -5.20 11.37 19.93
C PHE A 40 -6.14 11.47 21.14
N SER A 41 -6.68 10.33 21.56
CA SER A 41 -7.62 10.22 22.66
C SER A 41 -7.42 8.90 23.41
N LYS A 42 -8.01 8.77 24.60
CA LYS A 42 -7.95 7.53 25.39
C LYS A 42 -8.48 6.30 24.64
N LYS A 43 -9.30 6.49 23.60
CA LYS A 43 -9.81 5.41 22.73
C LYS A 43 -8.71 4.76 21.87
N LEU A 44 -7.61 5.47 21.62
CA LEU A 44 -6.48 4.97 20.81
C LEU A 44 -5.40 4.27 21.65
N ILE A 45 -5.56 4.12 22.97
CA ILE A 45 -4.57 3.42 23.82
C ILE A 45 -4.32 1.98 23.35
N PRO A 46 -5.34 1.15 23.02
CA PRO A 46 -5.09 -0.21 22.54
C PRO A 46 -4.34 -0.24 21.20
N TRP A 47 -4.59 0.74 20.33
CA TRP A 47 -3.89 0.91 19.07
C TRP A 47 -2.40 1.21 19.27
N VAL A 48 -2.06 2.12 20.19
CA VAL A 48 -0.66 2.41 20.57
C VAL A 48 0.00 1.14 21.10
N GLY A 49 -0.70 0.36 21.93
CA GLY A 49 -0.20 -0.93 22.43
C GLY A 49 0.15 -1.91 21.31
N ALA A 50 -0.73 -2.04 20.32
CA ALA A 50 -0.48 -2.89 19.14
C ALA A 50 0.70 -2.39 18.29
N LEU A 51 0.84 -1.08 18.14
CA LEU A 51 1.96 -0.47 17.41
C LEU A 51 3.30 -0.69 18.11
N ILE A 52 3.33 -0.58 19.44
CA ILE A 52 4.50 -0.92 20.27
C ILE A 52 4.83 -2.40 20.11
N SER A 53 3.82 -3.27 20.16
CA SER A 53 3.98 -4.71 19.95
C SER A 53 4.59 -5.03 18.59
N ALA A 54 4.07 -4.42 17.53
CA ALA A 54 4.60 -4.58 16.17
C ALA A 54 6.06 -4.10 16.06
N SER A 55 6.37 -2.94 16.66
CA SER A 55 7.72 -2.39 16.71
C SER A 55 8.69 -3.28 17.48
N MET A 56 8.24 -3.89 18.59
CA MET A 56 9.03 -4.83 19.38
C MET A 56 9.35 -6.10 18.57
N VAL A 57 8.35 -6.73 17.95
CA VAL A 57 8.58 -7.91 17.07
C VAL A 57 9.57 -7.57 15.96
N SER A 58 9.42 -6.40 15.35
CA SER A 58 10.29 -5.90 14.29
C SER A 58 11.74 -5.76 14.77
N LEU A 59 11.93 -5.15 15.94
CA LEU A 59 13.24 -4.98 16.55
C LEU A 59 13.90 -6.34 16.85
N LEU A 60 13.14 -7.30 17.38
CA LEU A 60 13.63 -8.67 17.62
C LEU A 60 14.11 -9.34 16.34
N CYS A 61 13.34 -9.24 15.25
CA CYS A 61 13.76 -9.76 13.94
C CYS A 61 15.02 -9.07 13.40
N ILE A 62 15.13 -7.75 13.55
CA ILE A 62 16.33 -7.01 13.15
C ILE A 62 17.55 -7.50 13.95
N LEU A 63 17.40 -7.67 15.27
CA LEU A 63 18.45 -8.17 16.14
C LEU A 63 18.89 -9.59 15.77
N LEU A 64 17.95 -10.46 15.42
CA LEU A 64 18.23 -11.82 14.93
C LEU A 64 19.01 -11.80 13.61
N VAL A 65 18.57 -11.01 12.63
CA VAL A 65 19.23 -10.89 11.32
C VAL A 65 20.63 -10.28 11.46
N LEU A 66 20.77 -9.20 12.24
CA LEU A 66 22.09 -8.60 12.51
C LEU A 66 22.99 -9.57 13.29
N GLY A 67 22.45 -10.30 14.26
CA GLY A 67 23.17 -11.32 15.02
C GLY A 67 23.76 -12.40 14.11
N GLN A 68 22.99 -12.85 13.10
CA GLN A 68 23.46 -13.77 12.07
C GLN A 68 24.57 -13.14 11.21
N ILE A 69 24.39 -11.90 10.74
CA ILE A 69 25.36 -11.21 9.88
C ILE A 69 26.70 -10.99 10.60
N TYR A 70 26.66 -10.66 11.89
CA TYR A 70 27.87 -10.48 12.71
C TYR A 70 28.44 -11.78 13.28
N GLY A 71 27.88 -12.95 12.94
CA GLY A 71 28.33 -14.25 13.42
C GLY A 71 28.17 -14.47 14.93
N ARG A 72 27.30 -13.69 15.59
CA ARG A 72 26.99 -13.85 17.02
C ARG A 72 25.94 -14.92 17.28
N ILE A 73 25.09 -15.16 16.29
CA ILE A 73 24.01 -16.12 16.34
C ILE A 73 24.12 -17.02 15.11
N PHE A 74 23.80 -18.30 15.26
CA PHE A 74 23.64 -19.24 14.15
C PHE A 74 22.17 -19.65 14.05
N LEU A 75 21.46 -19.07 13.08
CA LEU A 75 20.08 -19.40 12.74
C LEU A 75 20.04 -20.40 11.59
N PRO A 76 19.22 -21.46 11.69
CA PRO A 76 18.88 -22.27 10.53
C PRO A 76 18.22 -21.43 9.43
N ILE A 77 18.27 -21.90 8.19
CA ILE A 77 17.82 -21.13 7.01
C ILE A 77 16.35 -20.73 7.07
N VAL A 78 15.47 -21.58 7.60
CA VAL A 78 14.02 -21.31 7.66
C VAL A 78 13.70 -20.17 8.65
N PRO A 79 14.13 -20.21 9.93
CA PRO A 79 14.05 -19.07 10.84
C PRO A 79 14.67 -17.79 10.28
N LEU A 80 15.84 -17.87 9.63
CA LEU A 80 16.49 -16.70 9.05
C LEU A 80 15.62 -16.02 7.99
N ILE A 81 15.08 -16.79 7.05
CA ILE A 81 14.19 -16.25 6.00
C ILE A 81 12.94 -15.65 6.62
N LEU A 82 12.33 -16.31 7.60
CA LEU A 82 11.16 -15.78 8.30
C LEU A 82 11.47 -14.49 9.04
N SER A 83 12.62 -14.38 9.71
CA SER A 83 13.06 -13.14 10.35
C SER A 83 13.25 -12.03 9.31
N VAL A 84 13.90 -12.30 8.18
CA VAL A 84 14.05 -11.32 7.09
C VAL A 84 12.69 -10.88 6.54
N MET A 85 11.77 -11.80 6.28
CA MET A 85 10.42 -11.46 5.81
C MET A 85 9.66 -10.62 6.83
N ASN A 86 9.77 -10.93 8.12
CA ASN A 86 9.16 -10.12 9.19
C ASN A 86 9.78 -8.71 9.27
N VAL A 87 11.09 -8.55 9.03
CA VAL A 87 11.72 -7.21 8.92
C VAL A 87 11.16 -6.44 7.72
N LEU A 88 10.88 -7.10 6.60
CA LEU A 88 10.24 -6.45 5.46
C LEU A 88 8.80 -6.05 5.75
N PHE A 89 8.03 -6.90 6.44
CA PHE A 89 6.69 -6.52 6.88
C PHE A 89 6.72 -5.40 7.93
N ALA A 90 7.77 -5.33 8.74
CA ALA A 90 7.98 -4.26 9.71
C ALA A 90 8.10 -2.87 9.08
N THR A 91 8.53 -2.75 7.82
CA THR A 91 8.59 -1.44 7.17
C THR A 91 7.20 -0.79 7.01
N PHE A 92 6.14 -1.59 6.99
CA PHE A 92 4.75 -1.09 7.00
C PHE A 92 4.32 -0.56 8.38
N VAL A 93 5.00 -0.97 9.46
CA VAL A 93 4.81 -0.35 10.79
C VAL A 93 5.28 1.11 10.74
N SER A 94 6.39 1.39 10.05
CA SER A 94 6.85 2.77 9.80
C SER A 94 5.85 3.56 8.97
N PHE A 95 5.14 2.92 8.03
CA PHE A 95 4.03 3.57 7.32
C PHE A 95 2.93 4.01 8.28
N GLU A 96 2.51 3.16 9.23
CA GLU A 96 1.54 3.55 10.25
C GLU A 96 2.05 4.71 11.13
N PHE A 97 3.34 4.74 11.50
CA PHE A 97 3.90 5.92 12.17
C PHE A 97 3.81 7.18 11.30
N ALA A 98 4.05 7.08 9.99
CA ALA A 98 3.87 8.21 9.08
C ALA A 98 2.40 8.63 9.00
N THR A 99 1.46 7.68 9.06
CA THR A 99 0.03 8.01 9.07
C THR A 99 -0.33 8.95 10.22
N LEU A 100 0.27 8.82 11.41
CA LEU A 100 0.03 9.75 12.52
C LEU A 100 0.22 11.23 12.19
N PHE A 101 1.19 11.54 11.35
CA PHE A 101 1.53 12.91 10.98
C PHE A 101 0.73 13.40 9.77
N TYR A 102 0.39 12.50 8.84
CA TYR A 102 -0.17 12.88 7.55
C TYR A 102 -1.65 12.50 7.34
N THR A 103 -2.28 11.76 8.26
CA THR A 103 -3.66 11.25 8.06
C THR A 103 -4.70 12.33 7.97
N GLN A 104 -4.54 13.43 8.71
CA GLN A 104 -5.50 14.53 8.63
C GLN A 104 -5.51 15.13 7.22
N HIS A 105 -4.34 15.42 6.66
CA HIS A 105 -4.20 15.93 5.30
C HIS A 105 -4.68 14.91 4.27
N PHE A 106 -4.36 13.63 4.47
CA PHE A 106 -4.81 12.56 3.59
C PHE A 106 -6.35 12.42 3.59
N ALA A 107 -7.00 12.42 4.76
CA ALA A 107 -8.45 12.31 4.87
C ALA A 107 -9.16 13.49 4.21
N ILE A 108 -8.69 14.72 4.45
CA ILE A 108 -9.24 15.94 3.81
C ILE A 108 -9.07 15.87 2.30
N GLY A 109 -7.85 15.57 1.83
CA GLY A 109 -7.54 15.46 0.40
C GLY A 109 -8.38 14.39 -0.29
N PHE A 110 -8.54 13.21 0.33
CA PHE A 110 -9.33 12.12 -0.23
C PHE A 110 -10.81 12.47 -0.31
N ASN A 111 -11.37 13.04 0.75
CA ASN A 111 -12.78 13.43 0.79
C ASN A 111 -13.09 14.55 -0.23
N PHE A 112 -12.17 15.51 -0.38
CA PHE A 112 -12.30 16.57 -1.38
C PHE A 112 -12.18 16.03 -2.81
N LEU A 113 -11.22 15.12 -3.04
CA LEU A 113 -11.05 14.44 -4.33
C LEU A 113 -12.31 13.66 -4.73
N LYS A 114 -12.93 12.95 -3.78
CA LYS A 114 -14.21 12.27 -3.98
C LYS A 114 -15.33 13.24 -4.37
N GLY A 115 -15.43 14.38 -3.66
CA GLY A 115 -16.42 15.42 -3.99
C GLY A 115 -16.21 16.01 -5.39
N MET A 116 -14.96 16.26 -5.77
CA MET A 116 -14.60 16.76 -7.09
C MET A 116 -14.93 15.76 -8.22
N GLU A 117 -14.70 14.45 -8.01
CA GLU A 117 -15.10 13.43 -8.98
C GLU A 117 -16.64 13.42 -9.16
N ALA A 118 -17.39 13.51 -8.06
CA ALA A 118 -18.85 13.53 -8.09
C ALA A 118 -19.39 14.74 -8.86
N GLU A 119 -18.91 15.95 -8.56
CA GLU A 119 -19.30 17.20 -9.24
C GLU A 119 -19.07 17.14 -10.75
N MET A 120 -17.90 16.67 -11.18
CA MET A 120 -17.58 16.53 -12.62
C MET A 120 -18.42 15.46 -13.31
N THR A 121 -18.73 14.39 -12.60
CA THR A 121 -19.48 13.26 -13.13
C THR A 121 -20.96 13.60 -13.27
N GLU A 122 -21.56 14.28 -12.30
CA GLU A 122 -22.94 14.77 -12.36
C GLU A 122 -23.19 15.69 -13.56
N GLY A 123 -22.27 16.63 -13.82
CA GLY A 123 -22.36 17.52 -14.97
C GLY A 123 -22.30 16.79 -16.33
N THR A 124 -21.62 15.65 -16.39
CA THR A 124 -21.41 14.87 -17.62
C THR A 124 -22.53 13.85 -17.88
N ILE A 125 -23.16 13.32 -16.83
CA ILE A 125 -24.17 12.25 -16.95
C ILE A 125 -25.45 12.70 -17.67
N SER A 126 -25.76 14.00 -17.65
CA SER A 126 -27.00 14.55 -18.22
C SER A 126 -27.14 14.36 -19.73
N THR A 127 -26.07 14.05 -20.47
CA THR A 127 -26.11 14.17 -21.94
C THR A 127 -26.05 12.89 -22.76
N ASN A 128 -25.49 11.75 -22.33
CA ASN A 128 -25.51 10.51 -23.13
C ASN A 128 -24.86 9.29 -22.43
N ARG A 129 -25.34 8.89 -21.25
CA ARG A 129 -24.84 7.63 -20.64
C ARG A 129 -25.55 6.43 -21.28
N GLU A 130 -25.15 6.07 -22.49
CA GLU A 130 -25.41 4.73 -23.01
C GLU A 130 -24.87 3.73 -21.97
N LYS A 131 -25.77 2.90 -21.44
CA LYS A 131 -25.44 1.84 -20.49
C LYS A 131 -24.65 0.78 -21.24
N SER A 132 -23.35 0.99 -21.41
CA SER A 132 -22.47 -0.09 -21.84
C SER A 132 -22.65 -1.26 -20.88
N PRO A 133 -22.75 -2.50 -21.37
CA PRO A 133 -22.94 -3.67 -20.50
C PRO A 133 -21.86 -3.72 -19.43
N PRO A 134 -22.18 -4.22 -18.22
CA PRO A 134 -21.25 -4.24 -17.10
C PRO A 134 -20.02 -5.07 -17.49
N LYS A 135 -18.89 -4.39 -17.74
CA LYS A 135 -17.60 -5.06 -17.84
C LYS A 135 -17.29 -5.68 -16.48
N PHE A 136 -16.81 -6.93 -16.49
CA PHE A 136 -16.35 -7.61 -15.28
C PHE A 136 -15.30 -6.74 -14.58
N ASP A 137 -15.62 -6.29 -13.37
CA ASP A 137 -14.76 -5.42 -12.58
C ASP A 137 -13.75 -6.25 -11.79
N MET A 138 -12.73 -6.70 -12.52
CA MET A 138 -11.63 -7.51 -11.97
C MET A 138 -10.93 -6.82 -10.80
N LEU A 139 -10.79 -5.49 -10.85
CA LEU A 139 -10.12 -4.71 -9.80
C LEU A 139 -10.94 -4.72 -8.51
N GLY A 140 -12.23 -4.37 -8.59
CA GLY A 140 -13.13 -4.39 -7.45
C GLY A 140 -13.16 -5.76 -6.79
N THR A 141 -13.25 -6.85 -7.57
CA THR A 141 -13.19 -8.21 -7.05
C THR A 141 -11.85 -8.53 -6.37
N ALA A 142 -10.73 -8.14 -6.98
CA ALA A 142 -9.41 -8.35 -6.40
C ALA A 142 -9.24 -7.62 -5.06
N LEU A 143 -9.65 -6.35 -4.95
CA LEU A 143 -9.57 -5.58 -3.70
C LEU A 143 -10.42 -6.20 -2.57
N ASN A 144 -11.62 -6.69 -2.88
CA ASN A 144 -12.46 -7.37 -1.89
C ASN A 144 -11.82 -8.69 -1.40
N ASN A 145 -11.24 -9.46 -2.31
CA ASN A 145 -10.50 -10.67 -1.94
C ASN A 145 -9.28 -10.35 -1.08
N ILE A 146 -8.53 -9.28 -1.40
CA ILE A 146 -7.39 -8.80 -0.61
C ILE A 146 -7.82 -8.52 0.83
N VAL A 147 -8.92 -7.78 1.04
CA VAL A 147 -9.43 -7.50 2.40
C VAL A 147 -9.77 -8.78 3.16
N LEU A 148 -10.45 -9.73 2.50
CA LEU A 148 -10.81 -11.02 3.11
C LEU A 148 -9.57 -11.86 3.46
N THR A 149 -8.57 -11.91 2.56
CA THR A 149 -7.32 -12.62 2.80
C THR A 149 -6.57 -11.99 3.98
N TYR A 150 -6.37 -10.68 4.01
CA TYR A 150 -5.64 -10.03 5.10
C TYR A 150 -6.39 -10.01 6.45
N SER A 151 -7.73 -10.14 6.47
CA SER A 151 -8.46 -10.23 7.73
C SER A 151 -8.37 -11.62 8.37
N THR A 152 -8.22 -12.67 7.55
CA THR A 152 -8.13 -14.07 7.99
C THR A 152 -6.68 -14.55 8.20
N PHE A 153 -5.75 -14.00 7.44
CA PHE A 153 -4.34 -14.38 7.44
C PHE A 153 -3.64 -14.32 8.80
N PRO A 154 -3.80 -13.27 9.65
CA PRO A 154 -3.13 -13.20 10.96
C PRO A 154 -3.37 -14.43 11.83
N PHE A 155 -4.61 -14.93 11.89
CA PHE A 155 -4.96 -16.06 12.74
C PHE A 155 -4.25 -17.34 12.32
N THR A 156 -4.18 -17.57 11.01
CA THR A 156 -3.44 -18.72 10.46
C THR A 156 -1.95 -18.59 10.73
N LEU A 157 -1.36 -17.42 10.49
CA LEU A 157 0.06 -17.18 10.70
C LEU A 157 0.47 -17.32 12.17
N ILE A 158 -0.31 -16.76 13.10
CA ILE A 158 -0.06 -16.86 14.54
C ILE A 158 -0.17 -18.32 14.99
N GLY A 159 -1.24 -19.02 14.59
CA GLY A 159 -1.45 -20.42 14.96
C GLY A 159 -0.27 -21.30 14.54
N PHE A 160 0.18 -21.18 13.29
CA PHE A 160 1.32 -21.95 12.79
C PHE A 160 2.65 -21.49 13.36
N GLY A 161 2.88 -20.18 13.51
CA GLY A 161 4.11 -19.63 14.08
C GLY A 161 4.31 -20.08 15.53
N LEU A 162 3.24 -20.13 16.32
CA LEU A 162 3.28 -20.64 17.69
C LEU A 162 3.53 -22.15 17.73
N TYR A 163 2.82 -22.92 16.89
CA TYR A 163 2.95 -24.38 16.82
C TYR A 163 4.34 -24.84 16.36
N ALA A 164 4.88 -24.21 15.31
CA ALA A 164 6.18 -24.55 14.75
C ALA A 164 7.35 -23.92 15.52
N GLU A 165 7.07 -23.13 16.57
CA GLU A 165 8.07 -22.37 17.32
C GLU A 165 8.92 -21.44 16.44
N LEU A 166 8.29 -20.81 15.45
CA LEU A 166 8.95 -19.92 14.48
C LEU A 166 8.65 -18.44 14.72
N ASP A 167 8.04 -18.09 15.86
CA ASP A 167 7.79 -16.70 16.17
C ASP A 167 9.05 -15.97 16.67
N PRO A 168 9.19 -14.66 16.38
CA PRO A 168 10.41 -13.92 16.69
C PRO A 168 10.77 -13.87 18.17
N VAL A 169 9.77 -13.91 19.06
CA VAL A 169 10.00 -13.90 20.52
C VAL A 169 10.68 -15.19 20.94
N PHE A 170 10.16 -16.34 20.50
CA PHE A 170 10.78 -17.63 20.77
C PHE A 170 12.19 -17.75 20.18
N LEU A 171 12.35 -17.39 18.90
CA LEU A 171 13.65 -17.47 18.21
C LEU A 171 14.73 -16.64 18.91
N THR A 172 14.37 -15.44 19.39
CA THR A 172 15.29 -14.58 20.15
C THR A 172 15.72 -15.24 21.46
N LEU A 173 14.78 -15.80 22.21
CA LEU A 173 15.08 -16.43 23.50
C LEU A 173 15.91 -17.71 23.37
N GLU A 174 15.69 -18.47 22.31
CA GLU A 174 16.43 -19.70 22.03
C GLU A 174 17.87 -19.43 21.59
N HIS A 175 18.08 -18.43 20.73
CA HIS A 175 19.36 -18.28 20.02
C HIS A 175 20.28 -17.18 20.60
N PHE A 176 19.80 -16.28 21.47
CA PHE A 176 20.68 -15.29 22.08
C PHE A 176 21.56 -15.91 23.19
N PRO A 177 22.89 -15.66 23.18
CA PRO A 177 23.86 -16.31 24.08
C PRO A 177 23.69 -15.96 25.56
N SER A 178 22.97 -14.88 25.87
CA SER A 178 22.64 -14.49 27.24
C SER A 178 21.34 -15.13 27.75
N SER A 179 20.84 -16.17 27.08
CA SER A 179 19.62 -16.86 27.47
C SER A 179 19.70 -17.25 28.95
N PRO A 180 18.77 -16.77 29.79
CA PRO A 180 18.87 -16.95 31.23
C PRO A 180 18.95 -18.44 31.56
N HIS A 181 19.96 -18.78 32.37
CA HIS A 181 20.05 -19.83 33.40
C HIS A 181 19.12 -21.07 33.27
N PRO A 182 19.54 -22.30 33.62
CA PRO A 182 18.75 -23.57 33.55
C PRO A 182 17.28 -23.56 34.03
N LEU A 183 16.82 -22.51 34.72
CA LEU A 183 15.43 -22.24 35.06
C LEU A 183 14.50 -22.17 33.85
N ILE A 184 14.91 -21.55 32.72
CA ILE A 184 14.09 -21.49 31.49
C ILE A 184 14.09 -22.83 30.75
N SER A 185 15.13 -23.65 30.94
CA SER A 185 15.21 -25.00 30.35
C SER A 185 14.18 -25.98 30.92
N THR A 186 13.54 -25.68 32.04
CA THR A 186 12.49 -26.55 32.57
C THR A 186 11.20 -26.36 31.77
N SER A 187 10.63 -27.46 31.26
CA SER A 187 9.53 -27.39 30.28
C SER A 187 8.31 -26.63 30.81
N ALA A 188 8.04 -26.68 32.11
CA ALA A 188 6.88 -26.03 32.72
C ALA A 188 6.88 -24.49 32.56
N TRP A 189 8.03 -23.82 32.76
CA TRP A 189 8.10 -22.35 32.65
C TRP A 189 7.96 -21.86 31.20
N LYS A 190 8.46 -22.64 30.23
CA LYS A 190 8.28 -22.38 28.79
C LYS A 190 6.79 -22.33 28.41
N TYR A 191 5.94 -23.16 29.01
CA TYR A 191 4.50 -23.16 28.67
C TYR A 191 3.70 -22.16 29.51
N ILE A 192 3.97 -22.02 30.81
CA ILE A 192 3.13 -21.20 31.70
C ILE A 192 3.34 -19.70 31.49
N LEU A 193 4.60 -19.24 31.42
CA LEU A 193 4.90 -17.80 31.33
C LEU A 193 5.10 -17.33 29.88
N LEU A 194 5.80 -18.13 29.07
CA LEU A 194 6.24 -17.66 27.76
C LEU A 194 5.12 -17.72 26.70
N LEU A 195 4.23 -18.72 26.76
CA LEU A 195 3.14 -18.83 25.79
C LEU A 195 2.18 -17.63 25.81
N PRO A 196 1.68 -17.14 26.98
CA PRO A 196 0.88 -15.93 27.02
C PRO A 196 1.61 -14.71 26.48
N LEU A 197 2.91 -14.56 26.77
CA LEU A 197 3.73 -13.47 26.25
C LEU A 197 3.86 -13.53 24.72
N ARG A 198 4.14 -14.72 24.17
CA ARG A 198 4.21 -14.94 22.70
C ARG A 198 2.89 -14.59 22.04
N ILE A 199 1.75 -15.00 22.62
CA ILE A 199 0.42 -14.66 22.10
C ILE A 199 0.18 -13.15 22.19
N LEU A 200 0.47 -12.54 23.35
CA LEU A 200 0.23 -11.12 23.62
C LEU A 200 1.06 -10.20 22.71
N VAL A 201 2.28 -10.59 22.36
CA VAL A 201 3.17 -9.78 21.53
C VAL A 201 2.95 -10.02 20.02
N ASN A 202 2.83 -11.29 19.60
CA ASN A 202 2.74 -11.60 18.17
C ASN A 202 1.33 -11.33 17.62
N THR A 203 0.27 -11.54 18.41
CA THR A 203 -1.12 -11.38 17.91
C THR A 203 -1.44 -9.96 17.48
N PRO A 204 -1.23 -8.93 18.33
CA PRO A 204 -1.51 -7.56 17.94
C PRO A 204 -0.63 -7.10 16.77
N SER A 205 0.64 -7.53 16.75
CA SER A 205 1.59 -7.23 15.67
C SER A 205 1.10 -7.73 14.31
N ALA A 206 0.74 -9.02 14.21
CA ALA A 206 0.30 -9.63 12.96
C ALA A 206 -1.03 -9.05 12.47
N MET A 207 -1.96 -8.80 13.38
CA MET A 207 -3.24 -8.18 13.07
C MET A 207 -3.07 -6.72 12.60
N GLN A 208 -2.25 -5.95 13.31
CA GLN A 208 -1.95 -4.56 12.95
C GLN A 208 -1.32 -4.47 11.56
N THR A 209 -0.31 -5.28 11.30
CA THR A 209 0.39 -5.33 10.00
C THR A 209 -0.57 -5.67 8.86
N SER A 210 -1.44 -6.66 9.06
CA SER A 210 -2.39 -7.08 8.02
C SER A 210 -3.48 -6.02 7.78
N ARG A 211 -3.94 -5.33 8.83
CA ARG A 211 -4.87 -4.20 8.71
C ARG A 211 -4.24 -3.06 7.91
N ILE A 212 -2.98 -2.69 8.21
CA ILE A 212 -2.27 -1.62 7.50
C ILE A 212 -2.13 -1.95 6.03
N LEU A 213 -1.70 -3.16 5.69
CA LEU A 213 -1.52 -3.59 4.30
C LEU A 213 -2.85 -3.55 3.53
N ALA A 214 -3.92 -4.10 4.10
CA ALA A 214 -5.24 -4.08 3.48
C ALA A 214 -5.74 -2.65 3.25
N LEU A 215 -5.60 -1.77 4.26
CA LEU A 215 -6.01 -0.38 4.18
C LEU A 215 -5.18 0.36 3.12
N ALA A 216 -3.85 0.25 3.17
CA ALA A 216 -2.95 0.92 2.24
C ALA A 216 -3.24 0.54 0.78
N ILE A 217 -3.40 -0.76 0.49
CA ILE A 217 -3.71 -1.23 -0.87
C ILE A 217 -5.08 -0.70 -1.33
N CYS A 218 -6.12 -0.84 -0.51
CA CYS A 218 -7.48 -0.42 -0.91
C CYS A 218 -7.58 1.10 -1.07
N THR A 219 -7.07 1.87 -0.10
CA THR A 219 -7.10 3.33 -0.15
C THR A 219 -6.28 3.89 -1.29
N CYS A 220 -5.07 3.39 -1.53
CA CYS A 220 -4.25 3.83 -2.66
C CYS A 220 -4.94 3.51 -3.99
N ALA A 221 -5.45 2.30 -4.17
CA ALA A 221 -6.16 1.92 -5.41
C ALA A 221 -7.38 2.81 -5.66
N VAL A 222 -8.22 3.05 -4.66
CA VAL A 222 -9.39 3.94 -4.79
C VAL A 222 -8.98 5.38 -5.04
N ALA A 223 -8.00 5.92 -4.30
CA ALA A 223 -7.52 7.29 -4.46
C ALA A 223 -6.95 7.54 -5.86
N LEU A 224 -6.14 6.62 -6.37
CA LEU A 224 -5.57 6.72 -7.72
C LEU A 224 -6.66 6.64 -8.80
N HIS A 225 -7.66 5.78 -8.63
CA HIS A 225 -8.80 5.74 -9.55
C HIS A 225 -9.66 7.00 -9.52
N LEU A 226 -9.84 7.62 -8.34
CA LEU A 226 -10.49 8.93 -8.24
C LEU A 226 -9.69 10.00 -9.00
N ILE A 227 -8.35 10.04 -8.85
CA ILE A 227 -7.47 10.94 -9.60
C ILE A 227 -7.63 10.71 -11.10
N LEU A 228 -7.58 9.45 -11.56
CA LEU A 228 -7.78 9.09 -12.97
C LEU A 228 -9.19 9.45 -13.47
N GLY A 229 -10.22 9.36 -12.62
CA GLY A 229 -11.57 9.78 -12.93
C GLY A 229 -11.66 11.27 -13.21
N VAL A 230 -11.05 12.08 -12.34
CA VAL A 230 -10.97 13.54 -12.51
C VAL A 230 -10.16 13.89 -13.76
N ILE A 231 -8.99 13.29 -13.99
CA ILE A 231 -8.18 13.51 -15.20
C ILE A 231 -8.98 13.13 -16.45
N SER A 232 -9.68 11.99 -16.42
CA SER A 232 -10.51 11.53 -17.53
C SER A 232 -11.69 12.46 -17.80
N ALA A 233 -12.30 13.05 -16.77
CA ALA A 233 -13.37 14.03 -16.93
C ALA A 233 -12.83 15.34 -17.52
N LEU A 234 -11.70 15.83 -17.03
CA LEU A 234 -11.01 17.01 -17.56
C LEU A 234 -10.57 16.82 -19.03
N ASN A 235 -10.14 15.62 -19.42
CA ASN A 235 -9.76 15.31 -20.79
C ASN A 235 -10.97 15.25 -21.74
N ARG A 236 -12.15 14.84 -21.24
CA ARG A 236 -13.38 14.78 -22.02
C ARG A 236 -14.02 16.16 -22.21
N SER A 237 -13.89 17.03 -21.23
CA SER A 237 -14.41 18.41 -21.30
C SER A 237 -13.60 19.23 -22.30
N PRO A 238 -14.14 19.56 -23.50
CA PRO A 238 -13.42 20.40 -24.44
C PRO A 238 -13.22 21.78 -23.82
N ILE A 239 -12.00 22.33 -23.96
CA ILE A 239 -11.80 23.76 -23.76
C ILE A 239 -12.39 24.44 -24.99
N SER A 240 -13.70 24.71 -24.91
CA SER A 240 -14.38 25.52 -25.92
C SER A 240 -13.97 26.99 -25.76
N LEU A 241 -14.35 27.81 -26.76
CA LEU A 241 -14.26 29.26 -26.70
C LEU A 241 -15.02 29.89 -25.52
N ASN A 242 -15.83 29.12 -24.79
CA ASN A 242 -16.44 29.58 -23.56
C ASN A 242 -15.39 29.71 -22.45
N LEU A 243 -14.85 30.92 -22.31
CA LEU A 243 -13.83 31.28 -21.33
C LEU A 243 -14.22 30.93 -19.89
N ALA A 244 -15.51 31.00 -19.54
CA ALA A 244 -15.97 30.62 -18.20
C ALA A 244 -15.75 29.13 -17.94
N ARG A 245 -16.07 28.27 -18.92
CA ARG A 245 -15.81 26.83 -18.83
C ARG A 245 -14.32 26.50 -18.83
N ALA A 246 -13.54 27.19 -19.65
CA ALA A 246 -12.08 27.04 -19.66
C ALA A 246 -11.47 27.40 -18.29
N ARG A 247 -11.89 28.52 -17.69
CA ARG A 247 -11.46 28.93 -16.34
C ARG A 247 -11.86 27.89 -15.29
N LEU A 248 -13.09 27.38 -15.35
CA LEU A 248 -13.57 26.34 -14.43
C LEU A 248 -12.70 25.06 -14.50
N ASN A 249 -12.42 24.55 -15.71
CA ASN A 249 -11.57 23.37 -15.90
C ASN A 249 -10.13 23.59 -15.37
N LEU A 250 -9.57 24.78 -15.59
CA LEU A 250 -8.25 25.14 -15.06
C LEU A 250 -8.25 25.25 -13.52
N THR A 251 -9.33 25.76 -12.93
CA THR A 251 -9.51 25.79 -11.47
C THR A 251 -9.57 24.38 -10.91
N HIS A 252 -10.34 23.48 -11.51
CA HIS A 252 -10.37 22.07 -11.10
C HIS A 252 -9.02 21.38 -11.24
N TYR A 253 -8.28 21.61 -12.33
CA TYR A 253 -6.93 21.06 -12.47
C TYR A 253 -5.97 21.63 -11.40
N THR A 254 -6.14 22.91 -11.05
CA THR A 254 -5.37 23.54 -9.96
C THR A 254 -5.71 22.91 -8.62
N HIS A 255 -7.00 22.65 -8.34
CA HIS A 255 -7.41 21.90 -7.14
C HIS A 255 -6.80 20.50 -7.12
N LEU A 256 -6.80 19.78 -8.25
CA LEU A 256 -6.17 18.47 -8.36
C LEU A 256 -4.65 18.53 -8.06
N ASN A 257 -3.93 19.54 -8.57
CA ASN A 257 -2.52 19.73 -8.22
C ASN A 257 -2.31 19.98 -6.73
N VAL A 258 -3.17 20.77 -6.09
CA VAL A 258 -3.10 21.04 -4.65
C VAL A 258 -3.34 19.76 -3.86
N ILE A 259 -4.31 18.94 -4.25
CA ILE A 259 -4.55 17.62 -3.64
C ILE A 259 -3.34 16.71 -3.80
N MET A 260 -2.77 16.65 -5.00
CA MET A 260 -1.56 15.85 -5.26
C MET A 260 -0.36 16.35 -4.45
N ALA A 261 -0.24 17.66 -4.23
CA ALA A 261 0.76 18.23 -3.34
C ALA A 261 0.52 17.84 -1.87
N MET A 262 -0.74 17.78 -1.41
CA MET A 262 -1.08 17.28 -0.07
C MET A 262 -0.76 15.79 0.10
N PHE A 263 -0.84 15.00 -0.98
CA PHE A 263 -0.50 13.58 -0.96
C PHE A 263 0.98 13.30 -1.21
N TYR A 264 1.76 14.29 -1.61
CA TYR A 264 3.12 14.09 -2.11
C TYR A 264 4.02 13.37 -1.11
N ASP A 265 4.04 13.79 0.16
CA ASP A 265 4.89 13.18 1.18
C ASP A 265 4.51 11.71 1.45
N THR A 266 3.19 11.46 1.57
CA THR A 266 2.65 10.11 1.82
C THR A 266 2.87 9.19 0.64
N PHE A 267 2.61 9.66 -0.60
CA PHE A 267 2.78 8.85 -1.80
C PHE A 267 4.24 8.63 -2.13
N SER A 268 5.12 9.62 -1.99
CA SER A 268 6.53 9.47 -2.34
C SER A 268 7.20 8.41 -1.49
N CYS A 269 7.06 8.53 -0.16
CA CYS A 269 7.59 7.57 0.81
C CYS A 269 6.86 6.22 0.73
N GLY A 270 5.53 6.23 0.73
CA GLY A 270 4.73 5.02 0.69
C GLY A 270 4.99 4.18 -0.57
N LEU A 271 5.15 4.83 -1.71
CA LEU A 271 5.46 4.15 -2.97
C LEU A 271 6.87 3.58 -2.98
N ALA A 272 7.87 4.33 -2.52
CA ALA A 272 9.25 3.84 -2.43
C ALA A 272 9.35 2.63 -1.50
N LEU A 273 8.71 2.68 -0.33
CA LEU A 273 8.67 1.57 0.62
C LEU A 273 7.89 0.38 0.06
N THR A 274 6.73 0.61 -0.57
CA THR A 274 5.91 -0.48 -1.12
C THR A 274 6.58 -1.16 -2.31
N LEU A 275 7.22 -0.41 -3.21
CA LEU A 275 7.97 -0.98 -4.33
C LEU A 275 9.22 -1.73 -3.84
N SER A 276 9.97 -1.18 -2.89
CA SER A 276 11.17 -1.85 -2.37
C SER A 276 10.81 -3.11 -1.57
N ALA A 277 9.86 -3.03 -0.62
CA ALA A 277 9.41 -4.18 0.15
C ALA A 277 8.72 -5.23 -0.75
N GLY A 278 7.84 -4.80 -1.66
CA GLY A 278 7.16 -5.69 -2.61
C GLY A 278 8.13 -6.44 -3.51
N PHE A 279 9.20 -5.77 -3.96
CA PHE A 279 10.27 -6.39 -4.73
C PHE A 279 10.98 -7.50 -3.94
N VAL A 280 11.47 -7.19 -2.74
CA VAL A 280 12.21 -8.17 -1.92
C VAL A 280 11.31 -9.32 -1.47
N ILE A 281 10.06 -9.04 -1.06
CA ILE A 281 9.09 -10.07 -0.68
C ILE A 281 8.78 -10.98 -1.86
N CYS A 282 8.59 -10.44 -3.06
CA CYS A 282 8.31 -11.25 -4.25
C CYS A 282 9.47 -12.18 -4.61
N VAL A 283 10.70 -11.64 -4.65
CA VAL A 283 11.92 -12.44 -4.88
C VAL A 283 12.07 -13.52 -3.81
N GLY A 284 11.90 -13.16 -2.54
CA GLY A 284 11.99 -14.08 -1.41
C GLY A 284 10.95 -15.20 -1.47
N PHE A 285 9.69 -14.87 -1.73
CA PHE A 285 8.62 -15.88 -1.85
C PHE A 285 8.83 -16.80 -3.05
N ASN A 286 9.29 -16.29 -4.19
CA ASN A 286 9.64 -17.12 -5.34
C ASN A 286 10.80 -18.06 -5.02
N PHE A 287 11.87 -17.54 -4.40
CA PHE A 287 13.01 -18.33 -3.97
C PHE A 287 12.60 -19.47 -3.02
N VAL A 288 11.84 -19.15 -1.97
CA VAL A 288 11.36 -20.13 -0.98
C VAL A 288 10.49 -21.19 -1.66
N THR A 289 9.57 -20.77 -2.53
CA THR A 289 8.66 -21.68 -3.24
C THR A 289 9.42 -22.70 -4.09
N ILE A 290 10.45 -22.25 -4.82
CA ILE A 290 11.18 -23.10 -5.76
C ILE A 290 12.23 -23.96 -5.03
N LYS A 291 13.03 -23.36 -4.14
CA LYS A 291 14.22 -24.01 -3.56
C LYS A 291 13.93 -24.76 -2.26
N LEU A 292 12.97 -24.30 -1.45
CA LEU A 292 12.74 -24.81 -0.08
C LEU A 292 11.51 -25.71 0.07
N TYR A 293 10.93 -26.17 -1.04
CA TYR A 293 9.72 -27.02 -1.05
C TYR A 293 9.82 -28.26 -0.15
N ARG A 294 10.98 -28.92 -0.13
CA ARG A 294 11.18 -30.15 0.65
C ARG A 294 11.64 -29.90 2.09
N ILE A 295 12.01 -28.66 2.42
CA ILE A 295 12.61 -28.30 3.71
C ILE A 295 11.57 -27.72 4.65
N ILE A 296 10.65 -26.91 4.12
CA ILE A 296 9.62 -26.27 4.93
C ILE A 296 8.42 -27.23 5.09
N PRO A 297 7.99 -27.51 6.33
CA PRO A 297 6.85 -28.40 6.56
C PRO A 297 5.53 -27.78 6.06
N MET A 298 4.63 -28.64 5.61
CA MET A 298 3.24 -28.24 5.40
C MET A 298 2.55 -28.00 6.75
N PRO A 299 1.65 -27.02 6.86
CA PRO A 299 1.13 -26.17 5.79
C PRO A 299 1.87 -24.84 5.63
N LEU A 300 2.94 -24.58 6.39
CA LEU A 300 3.70 -23.33 6.31
C LEU A 300 4.22 -23.07 4.89
N PHE A 301 4.65 -24.13 4.20
CA PHE A 301 5.09 -24.01 2.82
C PHE A 301 4.02 -23.40 1.90
N ALA A 302 2.74 -23.72 2.06
CA ALA A 302 1.67 -23.25 1.18
C ALA A 302 1.47 -21.73 1.19
N PHE A 303 1.92 -21.03 2.24
CA PHE A 303 1.84 -19.57 2.32
C PHE A 303 2.76 -18.86 1.33
N TYR A 304 3.92 -19.45 0.99
CA TYR A 304 4.89 -18.83 0.10
C TYR A 304 4.42 -18.73 -1.36
N PRO A 305 3.93 -19.80 -2.02
CA PRO A 305 3.39 -19.68 -3.37
C PRO A 305 2.13 -18.81 -3.40
N MET A 306 1.25 -18.93 -2.39
CA MET A 306 0.07 -18.06 -2.28
C MET A 306 0.46 -16.58 -2.14
N GLY A 307 1.45 -16.30 -1.28
CA GLY A 307 2.00 -14.96 -1.09
C GLY A 307 2.66 -14.43 -2.36
N ALA A 308 3.43 -15.24 -3.08
CA ALA A 308 4.06 -14.85 -4.34
C ALA A 308 3.02 -14.42 -5.38
N VAL A 309 1.94 -15.20 -5.54
CA VAL A 309 0.82 -14.87 -6.42
C VAL A 309 0.13 -13.59 -5.96
N LEU A 310 -0.20 -13.48 -4.66
CA LEU A 310 -0.89 -12.32 -4.11
C LEU A 310 -0.08 -11.03 -4.32
N VAL A 311 1.20 -11.03 -3.97
CA VAL A 311 2.09 -9.86 -4.13
C VAL A 311 2.22 -9.50 -5.62
N SER A 312 2.36 -10.49 -6.49
CA SER A 312 2.43 -10.26 -7.94
C SER A 312 1.13 -9.66 -8.49
N VAL A 313 -0.03 -10.11 -8.03
CA VAL A 313 -1.34 -9.53 -8.39
C VAL A 313 -1.46 -8.10 -7.91
N VAL A 314 -1.06 -7.80 -6.66
CA VAL A 314 -1.07 -6.44 -6.12
C VAL A 314 -0.17 -5.52 -6.96
N ILE A 315 1.05 -5.95 -7.29
CA ILE A 315 1.97 -5.20 -8.15
C ILE A 315 1.35 -4.99 -9.55
N ALA A 316 0.79 -6.04 -10.14
CA ALA A 316 0.16 -6.00 -11.46
C ALA A 316 -1.05 -5.09 -11.53
N VAL A 317 -1.74 -4.89 -10.41
CA VAL A 317 -2.88 -4.00 -10.29
C VAL A 317 -2.45 -2.56 -10.00
N VAL A 318 -1.68 -2.34 -8.94
CA VAL A 318 -1.40 -0.99 -8.44
C VAL A 318 -0.41 -0.24 -9.33
N LEU A 319 0.65 -0.90 -9.79
CA LEU A 319 1.73 -0.22 -10.54
C LEU A 319 1.23 0.42 -11.85
N PRO A 320 0.40 -0.26 -12.69
CA PRO A 320 -0.15 0.37 -13.88
C PRO A 320 -1.04 1.57 -13.59
N ILE A 321 -1.86 1.52 -12.53
CA ILE A 321 -2.74 2.63 -12.16
C ILE A 321 -1.92 3.87 -11.81
N VAL A 322 -0.83 3.72 -11.06
CA VAL A 322 0.05 4.85 -10.72
C VAL A 322 0.72 5.44 -11.97
N ILE A 323 1.20 4.59 -12.88
CA ILE A 323 1.80 5.03 -14.15
C ILE A 323 0.76 5.77 -15.00
N GLU A 324 -0.47 5.28 -15.05
CA GLU A 324 -1.55 5.89 -15.83
C GLU A 324 -1.88 7.32 -15.38
N VAL A 325 -1.64 7.68 -14.10
CA VAL A 325 -1.83 9.07 -13.62
C VAL A 325 -0.90 10.02 -14.37
N TYR A 326 0.36 9.63 -14.55
CA TYR A 326 1.32 10.43 -15.32
C TYR A 326 0.98 10.43 -16.81
N GLU A 327 0.81 9.25 -17.40
CA GLU A 327 0.56 9.10 -18.84
C GLU A 327 -0.74 9.78 -19.29
N SER A 328 -1.78 9.77 -18.46
CA SER A 328 -3.07 10.44 -18.75
C SER A 328 -3.04 11.95 -18.56
N SER A 329 -2.18 12.45 -17.66
CA SER A 329 -2.07 13.89 -17.41
C SER A 329 -1.22 14.62 -18.45
N LYS A 330 -0.22 13.93 -19.03
CA LYS A 330 0.68 14.46 -20.06
C LYS A 330 -0.03 15.07 -21.29
N PRO A 331 -0.93 14.36 -22.00
CA PRO A 331 -1.56 14.89 -23.21
C PRO A 331 -2.59 15.97 -22.93
N LEU A 332 -3.00 16.18 -21.66
CA LEU A 332 -4.06 17.12 -21.31
C LEU A 332 -3.68 18.56 -21.69
N GLY A 333 -2.46 18.99 -21.35
CA GLY A 333 -1.96 20.33 -21.67
C GLY A 333 -1.82 20.55 -23.18
N GLU A 334 -1.25 19.57 -23.89
CA GLU A 334 -1.06 19.62 -25.35
C GLU A 334 -2.40 19.70 -26.09
N LYS A 335 -3.37 18.86 -25.71
CA LYS A 335 -4.71 18.87 -26.28
C LYS A 335 -5.43 20.20 -26.05
N TRP A 336 -5.33 20.74 -24.84
CA TRP A 336 -5.89 22.04 -24.50
C TRP A 336 -5.24 23.19 -25.26
N GLU A 337 -3.92 23.14 -25.48
CA GLU A 337 -3.21 24.11 -26.31
C GLU A 337 -3.65 24.04 -27.78
N LEU A 338 -3.79 22.84 -28.34
CA LEU A 338 -4.27 22.62 -29.71
C LEU A 338 -5.71 23.13 -29.89
N GLN A 339 -6.60 22.89 -28.92
CA GLN A 339 -7.99 23.39 -28.95
C GLN A 339 -8.03 24.94 -29.00
N LEU A 340 -7.14 25.60 -28.26
CA LEU A 340 -7.01 27.06 -28.24
C LEU A 340 -6.21 27.64 -29.42
N ALA A 341 -5.49 26.82 -30.18
CA ALA A 341 -4.73 27.26 -31.34
C ALA A 341 -5.64 27.86 -32.43
N SER A 342 -6.87 27.36 -32.54
CA SER A 342 -7.91 27.85 -33.47
C SER A 342 -8.34 29.31 -33.24
N SER A 343 -8.08 29.87 -32.06
CA SER A 343 -8.76 31.06 -31.55
C SER A 343 -7.81 32.23 -31.26
N VAL A 344 -6.85 32.47 -32.16
CA VAL A 344 -5.66 33.33 -31.96
C VAL A 344 -5.97 34.81 -31.65
N LYS A 345 -7.14 35.33 -32.02
CA LYS A 345 -7.39 36.78 -32.06
C LYS A 345 -7.74 37.45 -30.72
N MET A 346 -8.09 36.69 -29.67
CA MET A 346 -8.53 37.29 -28.39
C MET A 346 -7.38 37.37 -27.35
N GLU A 347 -7.20 38.52 -26.71
CA GLU A 347 -6.20 38.70 -25.64
C GLU A 347 -6.42 37.75 -24.46
N GLU A 348 -7.67 37.46 -24.10
CA GLU A 348 -8.00 36.52 -23.03
C GLU A 348 -7.53 35.09 -23.34
N VAL A 349 -7.55 34.68 -24.62
CA VAL A 349 -7.02 33.39 -25.07
C VAL A 349 -5.50 33.32 -24.91
N LYS A 350 -4.78 34.44 -25.09
CA LYS A 350 -3.34 34.51 -24.81
C LYS A 350 -3.04 34.25 -23.34
N TRP A 351 -3.82 34.82 -22.43
CA TRP A 351 -3.68 34.58 -20.99
C TRP A 351 -3.94 33.11 -20.63
N ILE A 352 -5.03 32.52 -21.13
CA ILE A 352 -5.35 31.10 -20.87
C ILE A 352 -4.25 30.19 -21.43
N ARG A 353 -3.76 30.44 -22.65
CA ARG A 353 -2.66 29.67 -23.25
C ARG A 353 -1.40 29.74 -22.40
N LYS A 354 -1.03 30.93 -21.89
CA LYS A 354 0.10 31.09 -20.97
C LYS A 354 -0.10 30.27 -19.70
N ARG A 355 -1.33 30.22 -19.16
CA ARG A 355 -1.66 29.41 -17.98
C ARG A 355 -1.57 27.92 -18.27
N ILE A 356 -2.06 27.43 -19.41
CA ILE A 356 -1.95 26.02 -19.81
C ILE A 356 -0.50 25.60 -19.99
N ARG A 357 0.35 26.44 -20.60
CA ARG A 357 1.79 26.14 -20.71
C ARG A 357 2.51 26.08 -19.36
N SER A 358 1.97 26.76 -18.34
CA SER A 358 2.51 26.70 -16.98
C SER A 358 2.06 25.46 -16.20
N ILE A 359 1.04 24.74 -16.68
CA ILE A 359 0.56 23.52 -16.06
C ILE A 359 1.61 22.42 -16.24
N ARG A 360 2.04 21.84 -15.12
CA ARG A 360 2.90 20.67 -15.11
C ARG A 360 2.06 19.39 -15.12
N PRO A 361 2.46 18.34 -15.85
CA PRO A 361 1.81 17.04 -15.74
C PRO A 361 1.95 16.51 -14.31
N LEU A 362 0.97 15.73 -13.88
CA LEU A 362 0.96 15.13 -12.55
C LEU A 362 1.99 14.00 -12.52
N LYS A 363 3.02 14.16 -11.69
CA LYS A 363 4.07 13.17 -11.49
C LYS A 363 3.93 12.54 -10.11
N VAL A 364 4.00 11.21 -10.06
CA VAL A 364 4.12 10.47 -8.82
C VAL A 364 5.58 10.03 -8.68
N PHE A 365 6.25 10.55 -7.66
CA PHE A 365 7.63 10.25 -7.36
C PHE A 365 7.71 9.08 -6.39
N ALA A 366 8.78 8.28 -6.49
CA ALA A 366 9.22 7.37 -5.44
C ALA A 366 10.45 8.02 -4.77
N GLY A 367 10.34 8.29 -3.48
CA GLY A 367 11.37 9.02 -2.74
C GLY A 367 11.32 8.76 -1.24
N LEU A 368 12.38 9.13 -0.53
CA LEU A 368 12.49 8.98 0.92
C LEU A 368 13.02 10.30 1.51
N PHE A 369 12.42 10.77 2.61
CA PHE A 369 12.86 11.98 3.33
C PHE A 369 13.04 13.21 2.44
N GLY A 370 12.10 13.44 1.51
CA GLY A 370 12.14 14.58 0.58
C GLY A 370 13.10 14.42 -0.60
N THR A 371 13.92 13.37 -0.63
CA THR A 371 14.75 13.03 -1.80
C THR A 371 13.97 12.14 -2.75
N ASN A 372 13.85 12.56 -4.01
CA ASN A 372 13.19 11.77 -5.06
C ASN A 372 14.21 10.91 -5.79
N PHE A 373 13.99 9.60 -5.83
CA PHE A 373 14.87 8.68 -6.56
C PHE A 373 14.51 8.65 -8.04
N PHE A 374 13.23 8.43 -8.34
CA PHE A 374 12.70 8.39 -9.71
C PHE A 374 11.21 8.72 -9.69
N PHE A 375 10.63 9.02 -10.86
CA PHE A 375 9.19 9.08 -11.05
C PHE A 375 8.72 7.85 -11.82
N LEU A 376 7.46 7.46 -11.62
CA LEU A 376 6.91 6.30 -12.31
C LEU A 376 6.47 6.66 -13.73
N GLU A 377 7.02 5.92 -14.69
CA GLU A 377 6.68 5.97 -16.11
C GLU A 377 6.49 4.55 -16.68
N MET A 378 6.03 4.45 -17.92
CA MET A 378 5.76 3.15 -18.54
C MET A 378 7.00 2.22 -18.57
N ALA A 379 8.20 2.79 -18.73
CA ALA A 379 9.46 2.03 -18.71
C ALA A 379 9.77 1.41 -17.34
N THR A 380 9.30 2.02 -16.24
CA THR A 380 9.50 1.50 -14.88
C THR A 380 8.83 0.15 -14.70
N LYS A 381 7.65 -0.07 -15.30
CA LYS A 381 6.93 -1.36 -15.21
C LYS A 381 7.78 -2.53 -15.73
N GLY A 382 8.31 -2.40 -16.95
CA GLY A 382 9.12 -3.45 -17.57
C GLY A 382 10.39 -3.74 -16.77
N SER A 383 11.10 -2.67 -16.38
CA SER A 383 12.33 -2.76 -15.60
C SER A 383 12.10 -3.43 -14.23
N TYR A 384 10.97 -3.13 -13.59
CA TYR A 384 10.63 -3.70 -12.28
C TYR A 384 10.35 -5.21 -12.36
N TYR A 385 9.57 -5.67 -13.35
CA TYR A 385 9.32 -7.11 -13.54
C TYR A 385 10.58 -7.87 -13.96
N ALA A 386 11.38 -7.31 -14.87
CA ALA A 386 12.65 -7.90 -15.26
C ALA A 386 13.56 -8.08 -14.04
N SER A 387 13.67 -7.05 -13.20
CA SER A 387 14.45 -7.12 -11.96
C SER A 387 13.96 -8.24 -11.03
N ILE A 388 12.64 -8.39 -10.82
CA ILE A 388 12.12 -9.48 -9.97
C ILE A 388 12.60 -10.85 -10.47
N VAL A 389 12.53 -11.09 -11.78
CA VAL A 389 12.95 -12.35 -12.38
C VAL A 389 14.47 -12.54 -12.27
N ASP A 390 15.26 -11.53 -12.64
CA ASP A 390 16.73 -11.60 -12.65
C ASP A 390 17.30 -11.83 -11.24
N TYR A 391 16.75 -11.14 -10.23
CA TYR A 391 17.17 -11.33 -8.84
C TYR A 391 16.64 -12.64 -8.25
N THR A 392 15.49 -13.15 -8.70
CA THR A 392 15.03 -14.50 -8.34
C THR A 392 15.99 -15.57 -8.88
N ILE A 393 16.41 -15.47 -10.15
CA ILE A 393 17.40 -16.37 -10.75
C ILE A 393 18.73 -16.29 -9.99
N SER A 394 19.20 -15.08 -9.71
CA SER A 394 20.44 -14.86 -8.97
C SER A 394 20.39 -15.48 -7.56
N ALA A 395 19.26 -15.35 -6.85
CA ALA A 395 19.05 -15.96 -5.54
C ALA A 395 19.03 -17.50 -5.61
N LEU A 396 18.43 -18.08 -6.67
CA LEU A 396 18.40 -19.53 -6.87
C LEU A 396 19.78 -20.13 -7.14
N LEU A 397 20.66 -19.37 -7.81
CA LEU A 397 22.03 -19.78 -8.15
C LEU A 397 23.03 -19.55 -7.02
N SER A 398 22.78 -18.59 -6.11
CA SER A 398 23.75 -18.23 -5.07
C SER A 398 23.77 -19.19 -3.88
N ILE A 399 22.69 -19.94 -3.62
CA ILE A 399 22.57 -20.82 -2.46
C ILE A 399 22.50 -22.29 -2.91
N ASN A 400 23.55 -23.05 -2.57
CA ASN A 400 23.54 -24.51 -2.63
C ASN A 400 23.08 -25.03 -1.27
N ILE A 401 21.95 -25.76 -1.29
CA ILE A 401 21.28 -26.32 -0.10
C ILE A 401 21.37 -27.83 -0.17
#